data_AF-A0A935WT77-F1
#
_entry.id   AF-A0A935WT77-F1
#
_cell.length_a   1.000
_cell.length_b   1.000
_cell.length_c   1.000
_cell.angle_alpha   90.00
_cell.angle_beta   90.00
_cell.angle_gamma   90.00
#
_symmetry.space_group_name_H-M   'P 1'
#
loop_
_entity.id
_entity.type
_entity.pdbx_description
1 polymer ?
#
loop_
_entity_poly.entity_id
_entity_poly.type
_entity_poly.pdbx_seq_one_letter_code
_entity_poly.pdbx_strand_id
1 'polypeptide(L)'
;MTNPVASTTAPQYLEMERAFARESDGGRDLEVAMAATTFRSLQDAGYIPTGTRLADRPPRSASGGLSGTTYEARLVELIRDRDGNGRLDIDIDSLRSSGMLTGSPTTQDLTTALHGRQSRLTDRFVLGQDSRSELTDHLRISSRGRTVQRYSQGITLSSTQDRSTEAFVGEIPARVREGHGDEAARDAISGAQVLSARGQQHDAQTLLRQAGDGLMEAGDRSAARRVFAELGRPPYRDTQVSLVQSSIDEVRGATGFAPTGRQRIQITREDGTQTHIAPTSFQSTYGELAELRTRQMDFEDRMESTLGRPADPHNLTDARAYFQEYARGHSVDQVRQTYGQYLDTFYAHPGSGVDWEPSRHEDDRAAHLQGMLDQQPTDDAGRRITDCEGFAYLTENILGDVRREDGSHRFDVRYASRPGHIIAGAFDRESGEGFTVNNASTEMVEGPAADERSRTRAMAGEISGGYYNVVGYGSSPSEATAVDEDGLPRFGSIVWDGHQGRQLVDFPFQESFRQWRERHESLSPTIGRFVRERYEARP
;
A
#
# COMPACT_ATOMS: atom_id res chain seq x y z
N MET A 1 -9.74 28.99 -42.69
CA MET A 1 -8.39 29.01 -42.09
C MET A 1 -8.55 29.43 -40.64
N THR A 2 -8.66 28.46 -39.73
CA THR A 2 -8.77 28.68 -38.28
C THR A 2 -7.36 28.81 -37.71
N ASN A 3 -7.04 29.96 -37.13
CA ASN A 3 -5.81 30.15 -36.38
C ASN A 3 -5.79 29.16 -35.21
N PRO A 4 -4.74 28.34 -35.03
CA PRO A 4 -4.57 27.59 -33.80
C PRO A 4 -4.33 28.61 -32.68
N VAL A 5 -5.24 28.66 -31.71
CA VAL A 5 -5.00 29.36 -30.44
C VAL A 5 -3.81 28.66 -29.80
N ALA A 6 -2.67 29.34 -29.75
CA ALA A 6 -1.53 28.87 -28.98
C ALA A 6 -1.99 28.78 -27.51
N SER A 7 -2.21 27.55 -27.04
CA SER A 7 -2.36 27.28 -25.62
C SER A 7 -1.04 27.63 -24.95
N THR A 8 -0.93 28.85 -24.43
CA THR A 8 0.13 29.20 -23.49
C THR A 8 -0.20 28.50 -22.18
N THR A 9 0.22 27.24 -22.06
CA THR A 9 0.30 26.56 -20.78
C THR A 9 1.15 27.41 -19.85
N ALA A 10 0.61 27.74 -18.68
CA ALA A 10 1.37 28.44 -17.65
C ALA A 10 2.65 27.62 -17.33
N PRO A 11 3.80 28.26 -17.10
CA PRO A 11 5.02 27.57 -16.76
C PRO A 11 4.81 26.68 -15.52
N GLN A 12 5.27 25.43 -15.60
CA GLN A 12 5.20 24.50 -14.47
C GLN A 12 6.42 24.65 -13.59
N TYR A 13 6.19 25.01 -12.32
CA TYR A 13 7.21 25.18 -11.31
C TYR A 13 7.15 24.04 -10.28
N LEU A 14 8.32 23.54 -9.90
CA LEU A 14 8.51 22.80 -8.65
C LEU A 14 9.19 23.72 -7.64
N GLU A 15 8.54 23.95 -6.52
CA GLU A 15 8.98 24.84 -5.47
C GLU A 15 9.53 24.07 -4.29
N MET A 16 10.58 24.61 -3.67
CA MET A 16 11.08 24.11 -2.40
C MET A 16 10.11 24.45 -1.27
N GLU A 17 9.75 23.45 -0.47
CA GLU A 17 8.85 23.63 0.68
C GLU A 17 9.42 24.53 1.78
N ARG A 18 10.75 24.62 1.87
CA ARG A 18 11.43 25.49 2.82
C ARG A 18 11.50 26.92 2.29
N ALA A 19 11.11 27.89 3.13
CA ALA A 19 11.31 29.31 2.83
C ALA A 19 12.81 29.65 2.66
N PHE A 20 13.08 30.44 1.63
CA PHE A 20 14.38 30.95 1.22
C PHE A 20 14.56 32.39 1.71
N ALA A 21 15.39 32.61 2.72
CA ALA A 21 15.80 33.94 3.14
C ALA A 21 17.11 34.31 2.41
N ARG A 22 17.05 35.26 1.47
CA ARG A 22 18.21 35.68 0.66
C ARG A 22 19.37 36.28 1.45
N GLU A 23 19.15 36.81 2.66
CA GLU A 23 20.08 37.82 3.22
C GLU A 23 20.72 37.53 4.58
N SER A 24 20.62 36.33 5.17
CA SER A 24 21.38 36.05 6.42
C SER A 24 22.00 34.65 6.60
N ASP A 25 21.50 33.58 5.96
CA ASP A 25 21.85 32.19 6.34
C ASP A 25 22.14 31.24 5.17
N GLY A 26 23.14 31.55 4.33
CA GLY A 26 23.64 30.54 3.36
C GLY A 26 22.74 30.30 2.15
N GLY A 27 21.99 31.31 1.69
CA GLY A 27 21.10 31.20 0.53
C GLY A 27 21.81 30.67 -0.74
N ARG A 28 23.05 31.10 -0.98
CA ARG A 28 23.85 30.57 -2.10
C ARG A 28 24.18 29.08 -1.97
N ASP A 29 24.42 28.62 -0.75
CA ASP A 29 24.67 27.19 -0.47
C ASP A 29 23.39 26.36 -0.61
N LEU A 30 22.22 26.96 -0.36
CA LEU A 30 20.94 26.31 -0.58
C LEU A 30 20.58 26.21 -2.07
N GLU A 31 20.86 27.25 -2.87
CA GLU A 31 20.78 27.18 -4.34
C GLU A 31 21.67 26.07 -4.91
N VAL A 32 22.92 26.01 -4.44
CA VAL A 32 23.86 24.96 -4.85
C VAL A 32 23.43 23.57 -4.36
N ALA A 33 22.87 23.47 -3.14
CA ALA A 33 22.34 22.21 -2.66
C ALA A 33 21.17 21.73 -3.52
N MET A 34 20.22 22.61 -3.85
CA MET A 34 19.11 22.30 -4.73
C MET A 34 19.60 21.93 -6.14
N ALA A 35 20.61 22.61 -6.67
CA ALA A 35 21.20 22.27 -7.96
C ALA A 35 21.88 20.90 -7.94
N ALA A 36 22.71 20.61 -6.92
CA ALA A 36 23.41 19.34 -6.78
C ALA A 36 22.45 18.16 -6.57
N THR A 37 21.40 18.37 -5.79
CA THR A 37 20.33 17.39 -5.56
C THR A 37 19.50 17.17 -6.83
N THR A 38 19.08 18.23 -7.53
CA THR A 38 18.38 18.14 -8.83
C THR A 38 19.23 17.38 -9.86
N PHE A 39 20.52 17.70 -9.94
CA PHE A 39 21.46 16.98 -10.80
C PHE A 39 21.49 15.49 -10.49
N ARG A 40 21.56 15.13 -9.20
CA ARG A 40 21.57 13.73 -8.76
C ARG A 40 20.27 13.01 -9.12
N SER A 41 19.11 13.62 -8.84
CA SER A 41 17.81 13.03 -9.18
C SER A 41 17.65 12.81 -10.68
N LEU A 42 18.12 13.75 -11.51
CA LEU A 42 18.15 13.59 -12.96
C LEU A 42 19.13 12.51 -13.44
N GLN A 43 20.24 12.26 -12.71
CA GLN A 43 21.12 11.12 -12.98
C GLN A 43 20.48 9.79 -12.64
N ASP A 44 19.83 9.71 -11.48
CA ASP A 44 19.14 8.51 -11.02
C ASP A 44 17.96 8.17 -11.96
N ALA A 45 17.31 9.19 -12.55
CA ALA A 45 16.28 9.04 -13.58
C ALA A 45 16.84 8.81 -15.00
N GLY A 46 18.17 8.83 -15.20
CA GLY A 46 18.80 8.59 -16.51
C GLY A 46 18.72 9.75 -17.51
N TYR A 47 18.26 10.93 -17.08
CA TYR A 47 18.24 12.15 -17.90
C TYR A 47 19.59 12.89 -17.90
N ILE A 48 20.50 12.52 -17.00
CA ILE A 48 21.91 12.88 -17.05
C ILE A 48 22.73 11.58 -16.94
N PRO A 49 23.75 11.35 -17.78
CA PRO A 49 24.54 10.13 -17.70
C PRO A 49 25.23 9.98 -16.33
N THR A 50 25.22 8.78 -15.76
CA THR A 50 25.69 8.47 -14.38
C THR A 50 27.17 8.79 -14.14
N GLY A 51 27.98 8.89 -15.20
CA GLY A 51 29.40 9.29 -15.11
C GLY A 51 29.66 10.80 -15.18
N THR A 52 28.63 11.60 -15.43
CA THR A 52 28.74 13.06 -15.56
C THR A 52 28.93 13.70 -14.19
N ARG A 53 29.74 14.76 -14.13
CA ARG A 53 30.00 15.55 -12.92
C ARG A 53 29.37 16.95 -13.03
N LEU A 54 29.16 17.60 -11.88
CA LEU A 54 28.61 18.95 -11.78
C LEU A 54 29.42 20.00 -12.54
N ALA A 55 30.75 19.85 -12.57
CA ALA A 55 31.68 20.73 -13.28
C ALA A 55 31.83 20.41 -14.78
N ASP A 56 31.17 19.36 -15.27
CA ASP A 56 31.23 19.00 -16.69
C ASP A 56 30.38 19.95 -17.54
N ARG A 57 30.76 20.06 -18.81
CA ARG A 57 30.02 20.86 -19.79
C ARG A 57 28.83 20.04 -20.33
N PRO A 58 27.60 20.58 -20.30
CA PRO A 58 26.44 19.87 -20.86
C PRO A 58 26.52 19.72 -22.40
N PRO A 59 25.84 18.72 -22.98
CA PRO A 59 26.01 18.27 -24.37
C PRO A 59 25.86 19.36 -25.45
N ARG A 60 24.99 20.36 -25.25
CA ARG A 60 24.84 21.52 -26.15
C ARG A 60 24.41 22.79 -25.39
N SER A 61 24.75 23.95 -25.96
CA SER A 61 23.99 25.19 -25.69
C SER A 61 22.73 25.09 -26.54
N ALA A 62 21.61 24.68 -25.93
CA ALA A 62 20.31 24.92 -26.55
C ALA A 62 19.98 26.42 -26.42
N SER A 63 19.08 26.88 -27.27
CA SER A 63 18.56 28.24 -27.45
C SER A 63 17.95 28.92 -26.20
N GLY A 64 18.14 28.38 -25.01
CA GLY A 64 17.52 28.79 -23.75
C GLY A 64 18.21 29.93 -22.99
N GLY A 65 19.20 30.61 -23.58
CA GLY A 65 19.77 31.84 -23.01
C GLY A 65 20.58 31.69 -21.70
N LEU A 66 20.76 30.47 -21.18
CA LEU A 66 21.55 30.22 -19.95
C LEU A 66 23.04 30.50 -20.18
N SER A 67 23.62 31.32 -19.31
CA SER A 67 25.01 31.77 -19.36
C SER A 67 26.01 30.78 -18.73
N GLY A 68 25.53 29.88 -17.86
CA GLY A 68 26.34 28.86 -17.20
C GLY A 68 27.07 27.90 -18.16
N THR A 69 28.34 27.62 -17.87
CA THR A 69 29.21 26.73 -18.68
C THR A 69 29.27 25.29 -18.17
N THR A 70 28.83 25.03 -16.94
CA THR A 70 28.76 23.72 -16.29
C THR A 70 27.31 23.34 -15.96
N TYR A 71 27.05 22.06 -15.66
CA TYR A 71 25.74 21.63 -15.16
C TYR A 71 25.35 22.38 -13.88
N GLU A 72 26.27 22.51 -12.93
CA GLU A 72 26.04 23.24 -11.68
C GLU A 72 25.61 24.69 -11.93
N ALA A 73 26.37 25.43 -12.76
CA ALA A 73 26.10 26.83 -13.03
C ALA A 73 24.75 27.04 -13.73
N ARG A 74 24.39 26.15 -14.67
CA ARG A 74 23.10 26.25 -15.37
C ARG A 74 21.92 25.85 -14.50
N LEU A 75 22.06 24.84 -13.64
CA LEU A 75 21.02 24.46 -12.70
C LEU A 75 20.78 25.56 -11.66
N VAL A 76 21.86 26.16 -11.10
CA VAL A 76 21.74 27.33 -10.22
C VAL A 76 21.10 28.53 -10.94
N GLU A 77 21.33 28.70 -12.24
CA GLU A 77 20.68 29.77 -13.01
C GLU A 77 19.18 29.52 -13.21
N LEU A 78 18.77 28.26 -13.35
CA LEU A 78 17.37 27.83 -13.44
C LEU A 78 16.65 27.88 -12.09
N ILE A 79 17.35 27.55 -11.01
CA ILE A 79 16.82 27.52 -9.64
C ILE A 79 16.83 28.93 -9.05
N ARG A 80 15.68 29.58 -9.02
CA ARG A 80 15.54 30.95 -8.49
C ARG A 80 14.22 31.11 -7.78
N ASP A 81 14.08 32.19 -7.03
CA ASP A 81 12.78 32.69 -6.61
C ASP A 81 12.26 33.59 -7.74
N ARG A 82 11.58 33.02 -8.73
CA ARG A 82 11.11 33.76 -9.92
C ARG A 82 9.80 34.46 -9.68
N ASP A 83 8.92 33.88 -8.88
CA ASP A 83 7.62 34.45 -8.54
C ASP A 83 7.67 35.40 -7.32
N GLY A 84 8.82 35.48 -6.63
CA GLY A 84 9.04 36.38 -5.50
C GLY A 84 8.34 35.91 -4.24
N ASN A 85 7.96 34.63 -4.16
CA ASN A 85 7.27 34.06 -3.02
C ASN A 85 8.22 33.69 -1.85
N GLY A 86 9.52 33.98 -2.02
CA GLY A 86 10.54 33.69 -1.04
C GLY A 86 10.90 32.21 -0.99
N ARG A 87 10.77 31.46 -2.10
CA ARG A 87 11.15 30.06 -2.22
C ARG A 87 11.96 29.86 -3.49
N LEU A 88 12.78 28.81 -3.52
CA LEU A 88 13.48 28.43 -4.74
C LEU A 88 12.57 27.56 -5.59
N ASP A 89 12.37 27.94 -6.85
CA ASP A 89 11.60 27.24 -7.86
C ASP A 89 12.49 26.65 -8.96
N ILE A 90 12.03 25.56 -9.57
CA ILE A 90 12.56 25.00 -10.83
C ILE A 90 11.45 25.10 -11.86
N ASP A 91 11.67 25.92 -12.86
CA ASP A 91 10.85 25.93 -14.08
C ASP A 91 11.17 24.68 -14.91
N ILE A 92 10.21 23.74 -14.95
CA ILE A 92 10.36 22.44 -15.61
C ILE A 92 10.44 22.61 -17.13
N ASP A 93 9.75 23.57 -17.71
CA ASP A 93 9.81 23.84 -19.14
C ASP A 93 11.15 24.46 -19.55
N SER A 94 11.68 25.37 -18.72
CA SER A 94 13.03 25.89 -18.87
C SER A 94 14.08 24.78 -18.68
N LEU A 95 13.91 23.88 -17.72
CA LEU A 95 14.80 22.73 -17.51
C LEU A 95 14.79 21.80 -18.72
N ARG A 96 13.61 21.46 -19.23
CA ARG A 96 13.43 20.61 -20.43
C ARG A 96 14.07 21.22 -21.67
N SER A 97 13.89 22.52 -21.88
CA SER A 97 14.42 23.25 -23.04
C SER A 97 15.88 23.71 -22.89
N SER A 98 16.49 23.51 -21.72
CA SER A 98 17.86 23.95 -21.39
C SER A 98 18.97 23.30 -22.22
N GLY A 99 18.69 22.15 -22.86
CA GLY A 99 19.68 21.33 -23.55
C GLY A 99 20.68 20.62 -22.63
N MET A 100 20.43 20.59 -21.31
CA MET A 100 21.23 19.84 -20.35
C MET A 100 20.89 18.35 -20.31
N LEU A 101 19.64 18.00 -20.61
CA LEU A 101 19.13 16.66 -20.46
C LEU A 101 19.44 15.80 -21.69
N THR A 102 19.73 14.51 -21.45
CA THR A 102 19.74 13.50 -22.50
C THR A 102 18.33 12.97 -22.75
N GLY A 103 18.00 12.73 -24.02
CA GLY A 103 16.66 12.29 -24.42
C GLY A 103 15.70 13.45 -24.68
N SER A 104 14.40 13.17 -24.58
CA SER A 104 13.33 14.16 -24.72
C SER A 104 12.26 13.90 -23.66
N PRO A 105 12.60 14.09 -22.37
CA PRO A 105 11.66 13.83 -21.30
C PRO A 105 10.45 14.76 -21.42
N THR A 106 9.27 14.22 -21.13
CA THR A 106 8.05 14.99 -21.01
C THR A 106 8.07 15.84 -19.74
N THR A 107 7.17 16.80 -19.62
CA THR A 107 7.05 17.58 -18.38
C THR A 107 6.69 16.67 -17.19
N GLN A 108 5.82 15.69 -17.41
CA GLN A 108 5.46 14.68 -16.42
C GLN A 108 6.68 13.86 -15.98
N ASP A 109 7.53 13.41 -16.91
CA ASP A 109 8.75 12.66 -16.59
C ASP A 109 9.68 13.42 -15.64
N LEU A 110 9.84 14.73 -15.86
CA LEU A 110 10.67 15.60 -15.04
C LEU A 110 10.03 15.91 -13.69
N THR A 111 8.72 16.17 -13.67
CA THR A 111 7.98 16.33 -12.43
C THR A 111 8.11 15.07 -11.58
N THR A 112 7.90 13.87 -12.14
CA THR A 112 8.06 12.62 -11.40
C THR A 112 9.49 12.40 -10.89
N ALA A 113 10.51 12.80 -11.64
CA ALA A 113 11.90 12.65 -11.22
C ALA A 113 12.33 13.63 -10.11
N LEU A 114 11.67 14.79 -10.02
CA LEU A 114 12.07 15.89 -9.13
C LEU A 114 11.07 16.16 -8.01
N HIS A 115 9.83 15.69 -8.10
CA HIS A 115 8.81 15.91 -7.09
C HIS A 115 9.07 15.09 -5.82
N GLY A 116 8.65 15.64 -4.68
CA GLY A 116 8.75 15.00 -3.37
C GLY A 116 10.10 15.16 -2.70
N ARG A 117 10.34 14.31 -1.68
CA ARG A 117 11.56 14.34 -0.88
C ARG A 117 12.74 13.87 -1.71
N GLN A 118 13.75 14.72 -1.81
CA GLN A 118 14.93 14.40 -2.61
C GLN A 118 15.92 13.51 -1.85
N SER A 119 16.61 12.66 -2.61
CA SER A 119 17.70 11.82 -2.10
C SER A 119 18.80 12.68 -1.49
N ARG A 120 19.23 12.31 -0.27
CA ARG A 120 20.38 12.94 0.38
C ARG A 120 21.64 12.78 -0.47
N LEU A 121 22.41 13.85 -0.61
CA LEU A 121 23.74 13.77 -1.20
C LEU A 121 24.69 12.97 -0.31
N THR A 122 25.23 11.88 -0.85
CA THR A 122 26.17 10.99 -0.15
C THR A 122 27.59 11.52 -0.21
N ASP A 123 28.45 11.10 0.73
CA ASP A 123 29.89 11.41 0.70
C ASP A 123 30.54 10.92 -0.59
N ARG A 124 30.11 9.74 -1.06
CA ARG A 124 30.56 9.17 -2.33
C ARG A 124 30.20 10.07 -3.51
N PHE A 125 28.98 10.62 -3.55
CA PHE A 125 28.57 11.53 -4.60
C PHE A 125 29.43 12.80 -4.59
N VAL A 126 29.60 13.40 -3.40
CA VAL A 126 30.36 14.65 -3.28
C VAL A 126 31.82 14.46 -3.62
N LEU A 127 32.49 13.44 -3.07
CA LEU A 127 33.87 13.09 -3.41
C LEU A 127 34.07 12.69 -4.87
N GLY A 128 33.01 12.21 -5.54
CA GLY A 128 33.02 11.88 -6.96
C GLY A 128 33.03 13.11 -7.88
N GLN A 129 32.78 14.31 -7.34
CA GLN A 129 32.86 15.55 -8.10
C GLN A 129 34.31 15.96 -8.34
N ASP A 130 34.55 16.63 -9.46
CA ASP A 130 35.87 17.16 -9.82
C ASP A 130 36.27 18.34 -8.91
N SER A 131 37.57 18.59 -8.74
CA SER A 131 38.11 19.70 -7.93
C SER A 131 37.77 21.10 -8.48
N ARG A 132 37.11 21.16 -9.64
CA ARG A 132 36.51 22.38 -10.20
C ARG A 132 35.13 22.68 -9.62
N SER A 133 34.50 21.74 -8.91
CA SER A 133 33.27 21.97 -8.15
C SER A 133 33.62 22.50 -6.76
N GLU A 134 32.85 23.47 -6.28
CA GLU A 134 33.07 24.08 -4.94
C GLU A 134 32.74 23.12 -3.79
N LEU A 135 32.25 21.91 -4.11
CA LEU A 135 31.90 20.86 -3.16
C LEU A 135 33.10 20.03 -2.68
N THR A 136 34.24 20.07 -3.39
CA THR A 136 35.44 19.27 -3.06
C THR A 136 36.72 20.09 -3.14
N ASP A 137 37.65 19.82 -2.21
CA ASP A 137 39.02 20.34 -2.21
C ASP A 137 40.00 19.17 -2.17
N HIS A 138 40.86 19.04 -3.19
CA HIS A 138 42.00 18.11 -3.23
C HIS A 138 41.79 16.77 -2.47
N LEU A 139 40.82 15.97 -2.93
CA LEU A 139 40.42 14.64 -2.41
C LEU A 139 39.60 14.61 -1.10
N ARG A 140 39.10 15.75 -0.61
CA ARG A 140 38.22 15.84 0.56
C ARG A 140 36.96 16.63 0.26
N ILE A 141 35.92 16.39 1.06
CA ILE A 141 34.69 17.21 1.05
C ILE A 141 35.03 18.57 1.66
N SER A 142 34.77 19.66 0.93
CA SER A 142 35.00 21.02 1.43
C SER A 142 34.03 21.36 2.57
N SER A 143 34.28 22.43 3.33
CA SER A 143 33.32 22.93 4.33
C SER A 143 31.97 23.27 3.70
N ARG A 144 32.00 23.79 2.47
CA ARG A 144 30.82 24.07 1.66
C ARG A 144 30.13 22.79 1.20
N GLY A 145 30.87 21.78 0.75
CA GLY A 145 30.33 20.47 0.41
C GLY A 145 29.57 19.82 1.56
N ARG A 146 30.08 19.92 2.79
CA ARG A 146 29.36 19.43 4.00
C ARG A 146 28.09 20.23 4.29
N THR A 147 28.10 21.54 4.05
CA THR A 147 26.92 22.40 4.23
C THR A 147 25.84 22.09 3.19
N VAL A 148 26.23 21.94 1.92
CA VAL A 148 25.37 21.49 0.83
C VAL A 148 24.76 20.12 1.13
N GLN A 149 25.54 19.15 1.61
CA GLN A 149 25.02 17.85 2.04
C GLN A 149 23.99 17.98 3.17
N ARG A 150 24.24 18.83 4.17
CA ARG A 150 23.27 19.07 5.25
C ARG A 150 21.97 19.66 4.72
N TYR A 151 22.04 20.64 3.83
CA TYR A 151 20.85 21.23 3.24
C TYR A 151 20.07 20.24 2.36
N SER A 152 20.75 19.33 1.66
CA SER A 152 20.07 18.31 0.84
C SER A 152 19.14 17.38 1.63
N GLN A 153 19.32 17.24 2.95
CA GLN A 153 18.55 16.30 3.78
C GLN A 153 17.08 16.69 3.98
N GLY A 154 16.73 17.94 3.69
CA GLY A 154 15.38 18.49 3.85
C GLY A 154 14.85 19.19 2.61
N ILE A 155 15.39 18.89 1.42
CA ILE A 155 14.83 19.41 0.18
C ILE A 155 13.64 18.53 -0.20
N THR A 156 12.45 19.13 -0.10
CA THR A 156 11.21 18.61 -0.66
C THR A 156 10.74 19.60 -1.71
N LEU A 157 10.39 19.09 -2.89
CA LEU A 157 9.88 19.88 -3.99
C LEU A 157 8.41 19.53 -4.25
N SER A 158 7.53 20.53 -4.28
CA SER A 158 6.11 20.37 -4.61
C SER A 158 5.71 21.38 -5.67
N SER A 159 4.72 21.06 -6.52
CA SER A 159 4.23 22.08 -7.45
C SER A 159 3.39 23.13 -6.71
N THR A 160 3.29 24.34 -7.27
CA THR A 160 2.35 25.36 -6.75
C THR A 160 0.92 24.80 -6.66
N GLN A 161 0.56 23.94 -7.61
CA GLN A 161 -0.74 23.28 -7.67
C GLN A 161 -0.92 22.29 -6.52
N ASP A 162 0.10 21.48 -6.19
CA ASP A 162 0.05 20.53 -5.07
C ASP A 162 -0.14 21.29 -3.75
N ARG A 163 0.61 22.37 -3.51
CA ARG A 163 0.42 23.21 -2.32
C ARG A 163 -0.97 23.82 -2.23
N SER A 164 -1.51 24.29 -3.36
CA SER A 164 -2.87 24.83 -3.39
C SER A 164 -3.92 23.76 -3.07
N THR A 165 -3.66 22.52 -3.51
CA THR A 165 -4.51 21.36 -3.26
C THR A 165 -4.42 20.96 -1.79
N GLU A 166 -3.21 20.85 -1.23
CA GLU A 166 -2.97 20.59 0.19
C GLU A 166 -3.59 21.65 1.10
N ALA A 167 -3.45 22.94 0.75
CA ALA A 167 -4.08 24.03 1.49
C ALA A 167 -5.61 23.92 1.46
N PHE A 168 -6.20 23.68 0.28
CA PHE A 168 -7.63 23.45 0.14
C PHE A 168 -8.11 22.24 0.95
N VAL A 169 -7.41 21.10 0.86
CA VAL A 169 -7.73 19.88 1.60
C VAL A 169 -7.63 20.12 3.11
N GLY A 170 -6.61 20.86 3.57
CA GLY A 170 -6.45 21.25 4.96
C GLY A 170 -7.57 22.15 5.50
N GLU A 171 -8.30 22.85 4.65
CA GLU A 171 -9.48 23.65 5.04
C GLU A 171 -10.76 22.82 5.19
N ILE A 172 -10.84 21.63 4.59
CA ILE A 172 -12.06 20.81 4.55
C ILE A 172 -12.63 20.54 5.96
N PRO A 173 -11.83 20.13 6.97
CA PRO A 173 -12.38 19.88 8.31
C PRO A 173 -12.96 21.13 8.98
N ALA A 174 -12.45 22.32 8.68
CA ALA A 174 -13.04 23.57 9.17
C ALA A 174 -14.37 23.86 8.45
N ARG A 175 -14.38 23.75 7.12
CA ARG A 175 -15.59 23.96 6.31
C ARG A 175 -16.72 23.00 6.70
N VAL A 176 -16.43 21.72 6.93
CA VAL A 176 -17.44 20.73 7.36
C VAL A 176 -18.02 21.10 8.73
N ARG A 177 -17.18 21.49 9.71
CA ARG A 177 -17.65 21.96 11.02
C ARG A 177 -18.55 23.20 10.93
N GLU A 178 -18.34 24.04 9.92
CA GLU A 178 -19.14 25.23 9.65
C GLU A 178 -20.38 24.93 8.78
N GLY A 179 -20.60 23.68 8.35
CA GLY A 179 -21.73 23.28 7.51
C GLY A 179 -21.52 23.50 6.01
N HIS A 180 -20.28 23.75 5.57
CA HIS A 180 -19.88 24.04 4.19
C HIS A 180 -19.28 22.83 3.45
N GLY A 181 -19.51 21.59 3.89
CA GLY A 181 -19.00 20.39 3.21
C GLY A 181 -19.52 20.24 1.77
N ASP A 182 -20.79 20.63 1.53
CA ASP A 182 -21.38 20.68 0.18
C ASP A 182 -20.70 21.69 -0.75
N GLU A 183 -20.17 22.78 -0.21
CA GLU A 183 -19.40 23.78 -0.95
C GLU A 183 -18.00 23.26 -1.27
N ALA A 184 -17.32 22.68 -0.29
CA ALA A 184 -16.01 22.04 -0.49
C ALA A 184 -16.06 20.96 -1.58
N ALA A 185 -17.08 20.09 -1.58
CA ALA A 185 -17.23 19.09 -2.64
C ALA A 185 -17.41 19.72 -4.03
N ARG A 186 -18.19 20.79 -4.15
CA ARG A 186 -18.39 21.51 -5.43
C ARG A 186 -17.13 22.20 -5.91
N ASP A 187 -16.38 22.82 -5.01
CA ASP A 187 -15.10 23.47 -5.31
C ASP A 187 -14.08 22.46 -5.82
N ALA A 188 -13.97 21.29 -5.17
CA ALA A 188 -13.07 20.21 -5.59
C ALA A 188 -13.43 19.70 -6.99
N ILE A 189 -14.72 19.44 -7.26
CA ILE A 189 -15.20 18.98 -8.57
C ILE A 189 -14.95 20.03 -9.65
N SER A 190 -15.27 21.30 -9.38
CA SER A 190 -15.02 22.39 -10.32
C SER A 190 -13.53 22.58 -10.59
N GLY A 191 -12.69 22.51 -9.56
CA GLY A 191 -11.23 22.58 -9.68
C GLY A 191 -10.68 21.46 -10.55
N ALA A 192 -11.14 20.22 -10.33
CA ALA A 192 -10.74 19.06 -11.11
C ALA A 192 -11.14 19.16 -12.59
N GLN A 193 -12.34 19.69 -12.86
CA GLN A 193 -12.81 19.94 -14.23
C GLN A 193 -11.97 21.00 -14.94
N VAL A 194 -11.59 22.08 -14.25
CA VAL A 194 -10.68 23.11 -14.78
C VAL A 194 -9.30 22.54 -15.09
N LEU A 195 -8.73 21.76 -14.17
CA LEU A 195 -7.44 21.07 -14.37
C LEU A 195 -7.50 20.12 -15.57
N SER A 196 -8.58 19.36 -15.69
CA SER A 196 -8.79 18.42 -16.80
C SER A 196 -8.93 19.14 -18.14
N ALA A 197 -9.65 20.27 -18.18
CA ALA A 197 -9.75 21.10 -19.36
C ALA A 197 -8.39 21.69 -19.82
N ARG A 198 -7.43 21.81 -18.89
CA ARG A 198 -6.04 22.21 -19.16
C ARG A 198 -5.10 21.04 -19.50
N GLY A 199 -5.61 19.82 -19.55
CA GLY A 199 -4.82 18.60 -19.76
C GLY A 199 -4.06 18.12 -18.52
N GLN A 200 -4.34 18.67 -17.33
CA GLN A 200 -3.73 18.30 -16.06
C GLN A 200 -4.55 17.20 -15.36
N GLN A 201 -4.68 16.05 -16.02
CA GLN A 201 -5.55 14.97 -15.54
C GLN A 201 -5.06 14.37 -14.20
N HIS A 202 -3.75 14.26 -14.01
CA HIS A 202 -3.18 13.76 -12.76
C HIS A 202 -3.55 14.66 -11.57
N ASP A 203 -3.36 15.97 -11.70
CA ASP A 203 -3.66 16.95 -10.66
C ASP A 203 -5.16 16.94 -10.31
N ALA A 204 -6.03 16.79 -11.33
CA ALA A 204 -7.46 16.66 -11.13
C ALA A 204 -7.83 15.42 -10.30
N GLN A 205 -7.17 14.28 -10.57
CA GLN A 205 -7.37 13.03 -9.82
C GLN A 205 -6.90 13.17 -8.37
N THR A 206 -5.73 13.78 -8.16
CA THR A 206 -5.17 14.02 -6.82
C THR A 206 -6.11 14.90 -6.00
N LEU A 207 -6.61 16.01 -6.58
CA LEU A 207 -7.57 16.89 -5.91
C LEU A 207 -8.86 16.16 -5.53
N LEU A 208 -9.48 15.41 -6.45
CA LEU A 208 -10.71 14.67 -6.17
C LEU A 208 -10.48 13.61 -5.08
N ARG A 209 -9.41 12.83 -5.17
CA ARG A 209 -9.09 11.80 -4.18
C ARG A 209 -8.91 12.42 -2.79
N GLN A 210 -8.02 13.41 -2.65
CA GLN A 210 -7.72 14.02 -1.36
C GLN A 210 -8.92 14.78 -0.78
N ALA A 211 -9.73 15.43 -1.63
CA ALA A 211 -10.95 16.10 -1.17
C ALA A 211 -12.01 15.10 -0.71
N GLY A 212 -12.18 13.98 -1.42
CA GLY A 212 -13.08 12.90 -1.03
C GLY A 212 -12.68 12.28 0.30
N ASP A 213 -11.39 11.96 0.46
CA ASP A 213 -10.81 11.42 1.70
C ASP A 213 -11.01 12.42 2.86
N GLY A 214 -10.66 13.70 2.67
CA GLY A 214 -10.82 14.73 3.70
C GLY A 214 -12.26 15.00 4.12
N LEU A 215 -13.22 14.90 3.18
CA LEU A 215 -14.66 14.99 3.50
C LEU A 215 -15.15 13.78 4.29
N MET A 216 -14.67 12.59 3.94
CA MET A 216 -14.99 11.35 4.65
C MET A 216 -14.44 11.37 6.08
N GLU A 217 -13.18 11.74 6.27
CA GLU A 217 -12.54 11.89 7.58
C GLU A 217 -13.21 12.97 8.45
N ALA A 218 -13.71 14.03 7.84
CA ALA A 218 -14.47 15.08 8.54
C ALA A 218 -15.92 14.67 8.89
N GLY A 219 -16.37 13.49 8.45
CA GLY A 219 -17.70 12.94 8.72
C GLY A 219 -18.80 13.36 7.73
N ASP A 220 -18.48 14.10 6.66
CA ASP A 220 -19.46 14.46 5.62
C ASP A 220 -19.44 13.43 4.47
N ARG A 221 -19.92 12.22 4.77
CA ARG A 221 -19.98 11.10 3.82
C ARG A 221 -20.85 11.40 2.60
N SER A 222 -21.86 12.26 2.73
CA SER A 222 -22.70 12.68 1.60
C SER A 222 -21.90 13.50 0.59
N ALA A 223 -21.11 14.46 1.06
CA ALA A 223 -20.23 15.25 0.22
C ALA A 223 -19.10 14.42 -0.37
N ALA A 224 -18.48 13.54 0.41
CA ALA A 224 -17.44 12.62 -0.06
C ALA A 224 -17.95 11.72 -1.20
N ARG A 225 -19.15 11.13 -1.08
CA ARG A 225 -19.78 10.33 -2.15
C ARG A 225 -19.87 11.08 -3.48
N ARG A 226 -20.19 12.38 -3.46
CA ARG A 226 -20.27 13.18 -4.70
C ARG A 226 -18.90 13.36 -5.35
N VAL A 227 -17.86 13.60 -4.55
CA VAL A 227 -16.50 13.74 -5.06
C VAL A 227 -15.99 12.42 -5.63
N PHE A 228 -16.17 11.30 -4.93
CA PHE A 228 -15.81 9.98 -5.45
C PHE A 228 -16.65 9.57 -6.66
N ALA A 229 -17.93 9.93 -6.72
CA ALA A 229 -18.75 9.69 -7.90
C ALA A 229 -18.23 10.44 -9.14
N GLU A 230 -17.61 11.62 -8.98
CA GLU A 230 -16.93 12.30 -10.07
C GLU A 230 -15.61 11.61 -10.43
N LEU A 231 -14.82 11.20 -9.44
CA LEU A 231 -13.59 10.43 -9.65
C LEU A 231 -13.83 9.10 -10.38
N GLY A 232 -14.99 8.48 -10.16
CA GLY A 232 -15.42 7.25 -10.83
C GLY A 232 -15.91 7.42 -12.27
N ARG A 233 -15.91 8.64 -12.83
CA ARG A 233 -16.36 8.93 -14.20
C ARG A 233 -15.19 9.16 -15.17
N PRO A 234 -15.41 8.98 -16.49
CA PRO A 234 -14.45 9.44 -17.49
C PRO A 234 -14.19 10.95 -17.35
N PRO A 235 -12.94 11.43 -17.55
CA PRO A 235 -11.79 10.67 -18.06
C PRO A 235 -10.99 9.92 -16.98
N TYR A 236 -11.35 10.06 -15.70
CA TYR A 236 -10.53 9.54 -14.59
C TYR A 236 -10.68 8.03 -14.39
N ARG A 237 -11.90 7.51 -14.55
CA ARG A 237 -12.31 6.14 -14.21
C ARG A 237 -11.26 5.08 -14.53
N ASP A 238 -10.78 5.05 -15.77
CA ASP A 238 -9.93 3.94 -16.27
C ASP A 238 -8.42 4.19 -16.05
N THR A 239 -8.07 5.30 -15.41
CA THR A 239 -6.67 5.60 -15.10
C THR A 239 -6.18 4.69 -14.00
N GLN A 240 -5.08 3.98 -14.28
CA GLN A 240 -4.44 3.04 -13.36
C GLN A 240 -3.86 3.77 -12.15
N VAL A 241 -4.00 3.15 -10.98
CA VAL A 241 -3.45 3.62 -9.71
C VAL A 241 -2.89 2.43 -8.93
N SER A 242 -1.77 2.65 -8.25
CA SER A 242 -1.26 1.72 -7.24
C SER A 242 -1.87 2.10 -5.90
N LEU A 243 -2.62 1.19 -5.28
CA LEU A 243 -3.20 1.43 -3.95
C LEU A 243 -2.15 1.35 -2.83
N VAL A 244 -0.87 1.16 -3.13
CA VAL A 244 0.20 1.17 -2.13
C VAL A 244 1.27 2.18 -2.50
N GLN A 245 0.90 3.23 -3.23
CA GLN A 245 1.84 4.25 -3.69
C GLN A 245 2.45 5.00 -2.51
N SER A 246 1.65 5.33 -1.49
CA SER A 246 2.16 5.93 -0.25
C SER A 246 3.24 5.07 0.43
N SER A 247 3.02 3.76 0.51
CA SER A 247 3.99 2.79 1.05
C SER A 247 5.27 2.71 0.20
N ILE A 248 5.15 2.77 -1.13
CA ILE A 248 6.30 2.84 -2.05
C ILE A 248 7.11 4.10 -1.79
N ASP A 249 6.43 5.24 -1.65
CA ASP A 249 7.07 6.54 -1.47
C ASP A 249 7.71 6.67 -0.09
N GLU A 250 7.11 6.08 0.96
CA GLU A 250 7.70 5.95 2.29
C GLU A 250 9.03 5.18 2.24
N VAL A 251 9.02 3.98 1.63
CA VAL A 251 10.23 3.16 1.51
C VAL A 251 11.28 3.84 0.64
N ARG A 252 10.87 4.52 -0.44
CA ARG A 252 11.76 5.32 -1.27
C ARG A 252 12.40 6.45 -0.48
N GLY A 253 11.62 7.18 0.32
CA GLY A 253 12.11 8.26 1.16
C GLY A 253 13.08 7.78 2.24
N ALA A 254 12.85 6.59 2.81
CA ALA A 254 13.70 6.00 3.84
C ALA A 254 15.00 5.40 3.28
N THR A 255 14.94 4.72 2.13
CA THR A 255 16.06 3.91 1.61
C THR A 255 16.77 4.53 0.41
N GLY A 256 16.17 5.52 -0.26
CA GLY A 256 16.62 6.04 -1.55
C GLY A 256 16.38 5.07 -2.72
N PHE A 257 15.68 3.96 -2.49
CA PHE A 257 15.41 2.94 -3.49
C PHE A 257 13.92 2.95 -3.88
N ALA A 258 13.63 3.04 -5.18
CA ALA A 258 12.27 2.89 -5.68
C ALA A 258 12.01 1.41 -6.03
N PRO A 259 11.24 0.66 -5.22
CA PRO A 259 10.91 -0.72 -5.55
C PRO A 259 10.21 -0.77 -6.90
N THR A 260 10.77 -1.55 -7.82
CA THR A 260 10.11 -1.86 -9.09
C THR A 260 8.92 -2.77 -8.84
N GLY A 261 7.93 -2.81 -9.73
CA GLY A 261 6.71 -3.62 -9.51
C GLY A 261 6.94 -5.11 -9.23
N ARG A 262 8.14 -5.66 -9.46
CA ARG A 262 8.50 -7.05 -9.12
C ARG A 262 9.09 -7.23 -7.73
N GLN A 263 9.50 -6.14 -7.07
CA GLN A 263 10.15 -6.18 -5.78
C GLN A 263 9.11 -6.02 -4.67
N ARG A 264 9.27 -6.83 -3.64
CA ARG A 264 8.45 -6.74 -2.43
C ARG A 264 8.85 -5.48 -1.67
N ILE A 265 7.86 -4.80 -1.12
CA ILE A 265 8.04 -3.74 -0.14
C ILE A 265 8.02 -4.40 1.22
N GLN A 266 9.02 -4.11 2.03
CA GLN A 266 9.07 -4.53 3.43
C GLN A 266 8.88 -3.30 4.30
N ILE A 267 7.84 -3.32 5.15
CA ILE A 267 7.60 -2.30 6.15
C ILE A 267 7.81 -2.94 7.51
N THR A 268 8.78 -2.44 8.28
CA THR A 268 9.09 -2.93 9.64
C THR A 268 8.55 -1.93 10.65
N ARG A 269 7.76 -2.42 11.62
CA ARG A 269 7.16 -1.62 12.69
C ARG A 269 7.99 -1.66 13.97
N GLU A 270 7.62 -0.81 14.93
CA GLU A 270 8.36 -0.64 16.19
C GLU A 270 8.37 -1.92 17.05
N ASP A 271 7.29 -2.72 16.98
CA ASP A 271 7.17 -4.01 17.67
C ASP A 271 7.93 -5.16 16.98
N GLY A 272 8.58 -4.89 15.85
CA GLY A 272 9.30 -5.88 15.06
C GLY A 272 8.46 -6.61 14.01
N THR A 273 7.15 -6.35 13.93
CA THR A 273 6.27 -6.89 12.88
C THR A 273 6.72 -6.41 11.50
N GLN A 274 6.72 -7.31 10.51
CA GLN A 274 7.13 -6.99 9.15
C GLN A 274 6.02 -7.31 8.15
N THR A 275 5.54 -6.31 7.41
CA THR A 275 4.56 -6.50 6.34
C THR A 275 5.30 -6.57 5.00
N HIS A 276 5.09 -7.67 4.26
CA HIS A 276 5.70 -7.88 2.94
C HIS A 276 4.67 -7.68 1.82
N ILE A 277 4.65 -6.50 1.21
CA ILE A 277 3.66 -6.12 0.21
C ILE A 277 4.18 -6.44 -1.20
N ALA A 278 3.37 -7.14 -1.99
CA ALA A 278 3.57 -7.33 -3.43
C ALA A 278 2.80 -6.25 -4.21
N PRO A 279 3.47 -5.22 -4.77
CA PRO A 279 2.76 -4.07 -5.37
C PRO A 279 1.87 -4.43 -6.57
N THR A 280 2.17 -5.54 -7.26
CA THR A 280 1.33 -6.05 -8.35
C THR A 280 -0.08 -6.42 -7.90
N SER A 281 -0.27 -6.79 -6.63
CA SER A 281 -1.58 -7.16 -6.09
C SER A 281 -2.47 -5.97 -5.75
N PHE A 282 -1.94 -4.74 -5.86
CA PHE A 282 -2.59 -3.49 -5.51
C PHE A 282 -2.73 -2.56 -6.72
N GLN A 283 -2.65 -3.12 -7.94
CA GLN A 283 -2.98 -2.38 -9.16
C GLN A 283 -4.49 -2.29 -9.29
N SER A 284 -4.99 -1.08 -9.49
CA SER A 284 -6.42 -0.79 -9.60
C SER A 284 -6.64 0.40 -10.53
N THR A 285 -7.86 0.89 -10.60
CA THR A 285 -8.21 2.13 -11.30
C THR A 285 -8.85 3.13 -10.36
N TYR A 286 -8.86 4.40 -10.73
CA TYR A 286 -9.60 5.41 -9.95
C TYR A 286 -11.11 5.12 -9.85
N GLY A 287 -11.68 4.44 -10.84
CA GLY A 287 -13.05 3.94 -10.78
C GLY A 287 -13.26 2.93 -9.65
N GLU A 288 -12.42 1.90 -9.61
CA GLU A 288 -12.46 0.88 -8.56
C GLU A 288 -12.16 1.46 -7.17
N LEU A 289 -11.21 2.41 -7.06
CA LEU A 289 -10.94 3.13 -5.82
C LEU A 289 -12.18 3.90 -5.33
N ALA A 290 -12.84 4.65 -6.22
CA ALA A 290 -14.05 5.40 -5.88
C ALA A 290 -15.21 4.48 -5.46
N GLU A 291 -15.37 3.34 -6.14
CA GLU A 291 -16.35 2.31 -5.76
C GLU A 291 -16.03 1.72 -4.39
N LEU A 292 -14.76 1.44 -4.09
CA LEU A 292 -14.33 0.94 -2.79
C LEU A 292 -14.58 1.96 -1.66
N ARG A 293 -14.22 3.23 -1.86
CA ARG A 293 -14.52 4.32 -0.90
C ARG A 293 -16.02 4.48 -0.66
N THR A 294 -16.82 4.35 -1.72
CA THR A 294 -18.29 4.40 -1.60
C THR A 294 -18.80 3.21 -0.77
N ARG A 295 -18.29 2.00 -1.02
CA ARG A 295 -18.63 0.80 -0.23
C ARG A 295 -18.24 0.95 1.24
N GLN A 296 -17.10 1.56 1.55
CA GLN A 296 -16.68 1.84 2.94
C GLN A 296 -17.70 2.71 3.64
N MET A 297 -18.07 3.85 3.05
CA MET A 297 -19.08 4.75 3.62
C MET A 297 -20.45 4.08 3.78
N ASP A 298 -20.88 3.27 2.79
CA ASP A 298 -22.15 2.54 2.86
C ASP A 298 -22.16 1.46 3.96
N PHE A 299 -21.02 0.81 4.19
CA PHE A 299 -20.88 -0.18 5.26
C PHE A 299 -20.80 0.48 6.63
N GLU A 300 -20.08 1.59 6.77
CA GLU A 300 -20.04 2.41 7.99
C GLU A 300 -21.45 2.91 8.36
N ASP A 301 -22.18 3.50 7.42
CA ASP A 301 -23.57 3.96 7.65
C ASP A 301 -24.47 2.81 8.13
N ARG A 302 -24.26 1.59 7.60
CA ARG A 302 -24.99 0.38 8.03
C ARG A 302 -24.59 -0.06 9.44
N MET A 303 -23.30 -0.02 9.77
CA MET A 303 -22.81 -0.32 11.12
C MET A 303 -23.38 0.67 12.13
N GLU A 304 -23.32 1.97 11.84
CA GLU A 304 -23.83 3.02 12.70
C GLU A 304 -25.35 2.93 12.87
N SER A 305 -26.09 2.66 11.79
CA SER A 305 -27.54 2.45 11.86
C SER A 305 -27.91 1.23 12.70
N THR A 306 -27.11 0.16 12.64
CA THR A 306 -27.35 -1.06 13.43
C THR A 306 -27.02 -0.84 14.91
N LEU A 307 -25.93 -0.11 15.19
CA LEU A 307 -25.43 0.12 16.55
C LEU A 307 -26.08 1.32 17.25
N GLY A 308 -26.72 2.22 16.50
CA GLY A 308 -27.31 3.46 17.03
C GLY A 308 -26.27 4.48 17.53
N ARG A 309 -25.02 4.38 17.09
CA ARG A 309 -23.89 5.24 17.46
C ARG A 309 -22.82 5.25 16.35
N PRO A 310 -21.89 6.23 16.35
CA PRO A 310 -20.69 6.16 15.51
C PRO A 310 -19.95 4.84 15.73
N ALA A 311 -19.43 4.28 14.63
CA ALA A 311 -18.77 2.99 14.61
C ALA A 311 -17.50 3.07 13.77
N ASP A 312 -16.40 2.55 14.31
CA ASP A 312 -15.14 2.40 13.57
C ASP A 312 -15.03 0.96 13.03
N PRO A 313 -15.05 0.75 11.70
CA PRO A 313 -14.95 -0.58 11.12
C PRO A 313 -13.59 -1.25 11.36
N HIS A 314 -12.54 -0.52 11.73
CA HIS A 314 -11.25 -1.09 12.12
C HIS A 314 -11.13 -1.39 13.62
N ASN A 315 -12.11 -0.97 14.42
CA ASN A 315 -12.23 -1.32 15.82
C ASN A 315 -12.96 -2.66 15.96
N LEU A 316 -12.25 -3.70 16.42
CA LEU A 316 -12.78 -5.05 16.55
C LEU A 316 -13.93 -5.15 17.56
N THR A 317 -14.02 -4.21 18.53
CA THR A 317 -15.17 -4.15 19.45
C THR A 317 -16.42 -3.68 18.72
N ASP A 318 -16.29 -2.68 17.84
CA ASP A 318 -17.40 -2.17 17.03
C ASP A 318 -17.83 -3.18 15.96
N ALA A 319 -16.88 -3.80 15.28
CA ALA A 319 -17.15 -4.88 14.34
C ALA A 319 -17.86 -6.07 15.03
N ARG A 320 -17.37 -6.52 16.18
CA ARG A 320 -18.00 -7.59 16.98
C ARG A 320 -19.41 -7.19 17.41
N ALA A 321 -19.60 -5.97 17.92
CA ALA A 321 -20.92 -5.48 18.32
C ALA A 321 -21.89 -5.46 17.13
N TYR A 322 -21.42 -5.01 15.96
CA TYR A 322 -22.22 -4.99 14.74
C TYR A 322 -22.65 -6.41 14.35
N PHE A 323 -21.71 -7.36 14.28
CA PHE A 323 -22.03 -8.74 13.92
C PHE A 323 -22.85 -9.47 14.99
N GLN A 324 -22.73 -9.10 16.27
CA GLN A 324 -23.59 -9.59 17.34
C GLN A 324 -25.06 -9.19 17.13
N GLU A 325 -25.30 -7.94 16.72
CA GLU A 325 -26.66 -7.46 16.42
C GLU A 325 -27.15 -7.98 15.06
N TYR A 326 -26.33 -7.87 14.01
CA TYR A 326 -26.66 -8.32 12.66
C TYR A 326 -26.97 -9.81 12.62
N ALA A 327 -26.24 -10.65 13.35
CA ALA A 327 -26.52 -12.09 13.39
C ALA A 327 -27.92 -12.41 13.94
N ARG A 328 -28.53 -11.57 14.77
CA ARG A 328 -29.87 -11.82 15.30
C ARG A 328 -30.90 -11.80 14.17
N GLY A 329 -31.56 -12.93 13.94
CA GLY A 329 -32.58 -13.07 12.90
C GLY A 329 -32.05 -13.26 11.47
N HIS A 330 -30.73 -13.38 11.26
CA HIS A 330 -30.14 -13.62 9.94
C HIS A 330 -29.60 -15.05 9.81
N SER A 331 -29.76 -15.64 8.61
CA SER A 331 -29.23 -16.96 8.27
C SER A 331 -27.70 -16.97 8.23
N VAL A 332 -27.11 -18.16 8.23
CA VAL A 332 -25.65 -18.32 8.13
C VAL A 332 -25.12 -17.71 6.83
N ASP A 333 -25.80 -17.93 5.71
CA ASP A 333 -25.39 -17.34 4.42
C ASP A 333 -25.51 -15.81 4.40
N GLN A 334 -26.53 -15.22 5.04
CA GLN A 334 -26.63 -13.76 5.17
C GLN A 334 -25.50 -13.17 6.03
N VAL A 335 -25.12 -13.85 7.12
CA VAL A 335 -23.96 -13.47 7.95
C VAL A 335 -22.67 -13.59 7.14
N ARG A 336 -22.49 -14.70 6.40
CA ARG A 336 -21.35 -14.92 5.50
C ARG A 336 -21.21 -13.78 4.49
N GLN A 337 -22.28 -13.47 3.76
CA GLN A 337 -22.25 -12.43 2.72
C GLN A 337 -21.83 -11.07 3.29
N THR A 338 -22.43 -10.67 4.42
CA THR A 338 -22.09 -9.39 5.07
C THR A 338 -20.68 -9.41 5.67
N TYR A 339 -20.22 -10.54 6.20
CA TYR A 339 -18.87 -10.68 6.72
C TYR A 339 -17.81 -10.66 5.61
N GLY A 340 -18.05 -11.34 4.49
CA GLY A 340 -17.18 -11.26 3.31
C GLY A 340 -17.12 -9.84 2.73
N GLN A 341 -18.25 -9.13 2.68
CA GLN A 341 -18.28 -7.71 2.29
C GLN A 341 -17.45 -6.84 3.24
N TYR A 342 -17.56 -7.04 4.55
CA TYR A 342 -16.76 -6.34 5.56
C TYR A 342 -15.25 -6.57 5.32
N LEU A 343 -14.85 -7.82 5.16
CA LEU A 343 -13.45 -8.18 4.94
C LEU A 343 -12.88 -7.56 3.65
N ASP A 344 -13.59 -7.64 2.53
CA ASP A 344 -13.16 -7.06 1.25
C ASP A 344 -13.13 -5.52 1.26
N THR A 345 -14.01 -4.90 2.05
CA THR A 345 -14.16 -3.44 2.12
C THR A 345 -13.10 -2.77 2.98
N PHE A 346 -12.65 -3.43 4.05
CA PHE A 346 -11.76 -2.82 5.06
C PHE A 346 -10.39 -3.49 5.19
N TYR A 347 -10.17 -4.64 4.55
CA TYR A 347 -8.89 -5.35 4.64
C TYR A 347 -8.36 -5.77 3.27
N ALA A 348 -7.04 -5.87 3.15
CA ALA A 348 -6.38 -6.28 1.91
C ALA A 348 -5.24 -7.27 2.19
N HIS A 349 -5.14 -8.31 1.38
CA HIS A 349 -4.04 -9.27 1.51
C HIS A 349 -2.76 -8.73 0.85
N PRO A 350 -1.60 -8.74 1.52
CA PRO A 350 -0.36 -8.15 1.00
C PRO A 350 0.23 -8.93 -0.19
N GLY A 351 -0.22 -10.16 -0.41
CA GLY A 351 0.25 -11.05 -1.48
C GLY A 351 1.55 -11.78 -1.17
N SER A 352 2.33 -11.35 -0.18
CA SER A 352 3.55 -12.07 0.25
C SER A 352 3.57 -12.50 1.72
N GLY A 353 2.83 -11.85 2.62
CA GLY A 353 2.63 -12.28 4.00
C GLY A 353 2.92 -11.19 5.04
N VAL A 354 2.68 -11.50 6.32
CA VAL A 354 3.06 -10.69 7.48
C VAL A 354 3.89 -11.56 8.42
N ASP A 355 5.09 -11.11 8.77
CA ASP A 355 5.83 -11.69 9.88
C ASP A 355 5.35 -11.01 11.16
N TRP A 356 4.33 -11.60 11.79
CA TRP A 356 3.76 -11.13 13.05
C TRP A 356 4.81 -11.16 14.18
N GLU A 357 4.58 -10.34 15.21
CA GLU A 357 5.44 -10.18 16.39
C GLU A 357 6.09 -11.52 16.84
N PRO A 358 7.41 -11.73 16.62
CA PRO A 358 8.02 -13.05 16.81
C PRO A 358 8.03 -13.53 18.27
N SER A 359 7.98 -12.60 19.23
CA SER A 359 7.90 -12.90 20.67
C SER A 359 6.55 -13.46 21.10
N ARG A 360 5.51 -13.35 20.26
CA ARG A 360 4.15 -13.74 20.60
C ARG A 360 3.81 -15.10 20.01
N HIS A 361 3.45 -16.03 20.88
CA HIS A 361 2.95 -17.35 20.49
C HIS A 361 1.67 -17.22 19.66
N GLU A 362 1.48 -18.07 18.66
CA GLU A 362 0.37 -17.98 17.69
C GLU A 362 -1.01 -18.00 18.35
N ASP A 363 -1.22 -18.85 19.36
CA ASP A 363 -2.50 -18.90 20.09
C ASP A 363 -2.80 -17.62 20.91
N ASP A 364 -1.79 -16.82 21.25
CA ASP A 364 -1.98 -15.57 22.00
C ASP A 364 -2.24 -14.36 21.09
N ARG A 365 -2.02 -14.52 19.78
CA ARG A 365 -2.15 -13.45 18.78
C ARG A 365 -3.59 -12.98 18.62
N ALA A 366 -4.55 -13.90 18.58
CA ALA A 366 -5.97 -13.56 18.43
C ALA A 366 -6.44 -12.59 19.53
N ALA A 367 -6.07 -12.81 20.79
CA ALA A 367 -6.45 -11.95 21.92
C ALA A 367 -5.85 -10.52 21.85
N HIS A 368 -4.80 -10.32 21.05
CA HIS A 368 -4.09 -9.05 20.91
C HIS A 368 -4.20 -8.46 19.50
N LEU A 369 -5.13 -8.99 18.69
CA LEU A 369 -5.24 -8.69 17.27
C LEU A 369 -5.42 -7.20 17.00
N GLN A 370 -6.23 -6.47 17.79
CA GLN A 370 -6.43 -5.04 17.60
C GLN A 370 -5.10 -4.27 17.58
N GLY A 371 -4.25 -4.49 18.60
CA GLY A 371 -2.97 -3.78 18.71
C GLY A 371 -1.97 -4.15 17.61
N MET A 372 -2.02 -5.37 17.08
CA MET A 372 -1.19 -5.77 15.95
C MET A 372 -1.72 -5.20 14.63
N LEU A 373 -3.04 -5.12 14.47
CA LEU A 373 -3.71 -4.53 13.32
C LEU A 373 -3.49 -3.01 13.26
N ASP A 374 -3.55 -2.31 14.39
CA ASP A 374 -3.32 -0.86 14.44
C ASP A 374 -1.91 -0.45 13.99
N GLN A 375 -0.97 -1.40 14.00
CA GLN A 375 0.38 -1.22 13.49
C GLN A 375 0.53 -1.61 12.01
N GLN A 376 -0.46 -2.26 11.40
CA GLN A 376 -0.38 -2.62 9.99
C GLN A 376 -0.53 -1.39 9.09
N PRO A 377 0.17 -1.35 7.94
CA PRO A 377 -0.07 -0.33 6.94
C PRO A 377 -1.49 -0.41 6.40
N THR A 378 -2.01 0.73 5.95
CA THR A 378 -3.21 0.82 5.14
C THR A 378 -2.82 1.03 3.69
N ASP A 379 -3.61 0.49 2.77
CA ASP A 379 -3.54 0.89 1.38
C ASP A 379 -4.14 2.30 1.19
N ASP A 380 -3.95 2.91 0.02
CA ASP A 380 -4.41 4.26 -0.34
C ASP A 380 -5.94 4.36 -0.46
N ALA A 381 -6.64 3.22 -0.39
CA ALA A 381 -8.08 3.14 -0.23
C ALA A 381 -8.50 2.99 1.25
N GLY A 382 -7.57 3.10 2.19
CA GLY A 382 -7.83 3.00 3.63
C GLY A 382 -8.03 1.58 4.16
N ARG A 383 -7.82 0.54 3.35
CA ARG A 383 -7.93 -0.85 3.83
C ARG A 383 -6.69 -1.24 4.60
N ARG A 384 -6.88 -1.92 5.72
CA ARG A 384 -5.78 -2.43 6.54
C ARG A 384 -5.17 -3.67 5.90
N ILE A 385 -3.85 -3.68 5.74
CA ILE A 385 -3.13 -4.78 5.10
C ILE A 385 -2.89 -5.90 6.12
N THR A 386 -3.33 -7.11 5.82
CA THR A 386 -3.17 -8.27 6.72
C THR A 386 -3.12 -9.57 5.91
N ASP A 387 -2.38 -10.57 6.39
CA ASP A 387 -2.24 -11.84 5.69
C ASP A 387 -3.32 -12.87 6.07
N CYS A 388 -3.19 -14.08 5.53
CA CYS A 388 -4.12 -15.19 5.79
C CYS A 388 -4.33 -15.50 7.28
N GLU A 389 -3.29 -15.35 8.10
CA GLU A 389 -3.35 -15.52 9.55
C GLU A 389 -4.19 -14.41 10.19
N GLY A 390 -3.96 -13.15 9.80
CA GLY A 390 -4.78 -12.04 10.28
C GLY A 390 -6.27 -12.14 9.90
N PHE A 391 -6.59 -12.59 8.69
CA PHE A 391 -7.98 -12.89 8.28
C PHE A 391 -8.63 -13.99 9.12
N ALA A 392 -7.86 -15.03 9.47
CA ALA A 392 -8.33 -16.10 10.34
C ALA A 392 -8.63 -15.57 11.75
N TYR A 393 -7.73 -14.75 12.31
CA TYR A 393 -7.92 -14.15 13.64
C TYR A 393 -9.05 -13.12 13.69
N LEU A 394 -9.28 -12.37 12.61
CA LEU A 394 -10.46 -11.50 12.49
C LEU A 394 -11.74 -12.31 12.65
N THR A 395 -11.79 -13.50 12.04
CA THR A 395 -12.95 -14.39 12.09
C THR A 395 -13.23 -14.89 13.50
N GLU A 396 -12.22 -15.32 14.23
CA GLU A 396 -12.36 -15.66 15.66
C GLU A 396 -12.80 -14.45 16.49
N ASN A 397 -12.13 -13.30 16.32
CA ASN A 397 -12.40 -12.11 17.13
C ASN A 397 -13.79 -11.50 16.90
N ILE A 398 -14.36 -11.66 15.70
CA ILE A 398 -15.64 -11.05 15.35
C ILE A 398 -16.77 -12.05 15.49
N LEU A 399 -16.66 -13.23 14.88
CA LEU A 399 -17.74 -14.22 14.84
C LEU A 399 -17.67 -15.22 16.00
N GLY A 400 -16.47 -15.50 16.51
CA GLY A 400 -16.27 -16.43 17.61
C GLY A 400 -17.00 -16.03 18.88
N ASP A 401 -17.22 -14.72 19.10
CA ASP A 401 -17.90 -14.19 20.29
C ASP A 401 -19.39 -13.87 20.10
N VAL A 402 -19.95 -14.04 18.89
CA VAL A 402 -21.37 -13.83 18.65
C VAL A 402 -22.18 -14.81 19.51
N ARG A 403 -23.06 -14.28 20.37
CA ARG A 403 -23.89 -15.04 21.30
C ARG A 403 -25.32 -15.19 20.82
N ARG A 404 -25.93 -16.33 21.16
CA ARG A 404 -27.38 -16.57 21.12
C ARG A 404 -28.07 -15.92 22.32
N GLU A 405 -29.40 -15.95 22.31
CA GLU A 405 -30.24 -15.45 23.41
C GLU A 405 -29.96 -16.16 24.76
N ASP A 406 -29.56 -17.43 24.72
CA ASP A 406 -29.21 -18.22 25.91
C ASP A 406 -27.78 -17.94 26.44
N GLY A 407 -27.05 -17.01 25.81
CA GLY A 407 -25.66 -16.67 26.16
C GLY A 407 -24.60 -17.62 25.60
N SER A 408 -24.99 -18.71 24.93
CA SER A 408 -24.05 -19.61 24.26
C SER A 408 -23.48 -18.96 22.99
N HIS A 409 -22.28 -19.36 22.58
CA HIS A 409 -21.71 -18.92 21.31
C HIS A 409 -22.52 -19.46 20.13
N ARG A 410 -22.89 -18.60 19.19
CA ARG A 410 -23.58 -18.97 17.96
C ARG A 410 -22.69 -19.83 17.07
N PHE A 411 -21.50 -19.32 16.77
CA PHE A 411 -20.55 -19.97 15.88
C PHE A 411 -19.48 -20.73 16.66
N ASP A 412 -19.04 -21.84 16.08
CA ASP A 412 -17.82 -22.56 16.43
C ASP A 412 -16.78 -22.21 15.37
N VAL A 413 -15.77 -21.42 15.74
CA VAL A 413 -14.70 -21.04 14.81
C VAL A 413 -13.60 -22.11 14.85
N ARG A 414 -13.22 -22.59 13.67
CA ARG A 414 -12.21 -23.63 13.48
C ARG A 414 -11.14 -23.17 12.51
N TYR A 415 -9.97 -23.76 12.63
CA TYR A 415 -8.82 -23.45 11.80
C TYR A 415 -8.46 -24.66 10.96
N ALA A 416 -8.03 -24.38 9.73
CA ALA A 416 -7.23 -25.33 8.98
C ALA A 416 -5.99 -24.62 8.46
N SER A 417 -4.86 -25.32 8.47
CA SER A 417 -3.63 -24.80 7.89
C SER A 417 -2.99 -25.82 6.97
N ARG A 418 -2.17 -25.32 6.04
CA ARG A 418 -1.21 -26.04 5.24
C ARG A 418 0.09 -25.22 5.27
N PRO A 419 1.23 -25.75 4.81
CA PRO A 419 2.46 -24.97 4.79
C PRO A 419 2.28 -23.62 4.08
N GLY A 420 2.47 -22.53 4.84
CA GLY A 420 2.39 -21.15 4.35
C GLY A 420 0.98 -20.59 4.12
N HIS A 421 -0.09 -21.25 4.58
CA HIS A 421 -1.46 -20.74 4.46
C HIS A 421 -2.36 -21.26 5.58
N ILE A 422 -3.21 -20.39 6.14
CA ILE A 422 -4.22 -20.72 7.15
C ILE A 422 -5.56 -20.09 6.75
N ILE A 423 -6.65 -20.79 7.05
CA ILE A 423 -8.02 -20.29 6.87
C ILE A 423 -8.83 -20.53 8.14
N ALA A 424 -9.92 -19.77 8.30
CA ALA A 424 -10.90 -20.01 9.35
C ALA A 424 -12.20 -20.57 8.77
N GLY A 425 -12.97 -21.27 9.59
CA GLY A 425 -14.34 -21.69 9.29
C GLY A 425 -15.25 -21.33 10.44
N ALA A 426 -16.41 -20.74 10.16
CA ALA A 426 -17.43 -20.40 11.14
C ALA A 426 -18.62 -21.34 10.99
N PHE A 427 -18.84 -22.19 11.98
CA PHE A 427 -19.89 -23.23 11.95
C PHE A 427 -20.98 -22.92 12.97
N ASP A 428 -22.20 -22.69 12.49
CA ASP A 428 -23.34 -22.42 13.35
C ASP A 428 -23.70 -23.67 14.16
N ARG A 429 -23.67 -23.54 15.49
CA ARG A 429 -23.87 -24.68 16.41
C ARG A 429 -25.30 -25.25 16.43
N GLU A 430 -26.28 -24.54 15.87
CA GLU A 430 -27.68 -24.94 15.92
C GLU A 430 -28.10 -25.62 14.61
N SER A 431 -27.86 -24.95 13.49
CA SER A 431 -28.18 -25.46 12.15
C SER A 431 -27.16 -26.48 11.63
N GLY A 432 -25.91 -26.44 12.13
CA GLY A 432 -24.80 -27.19 11.57
C GLY A 432 -24.30 -26.64 10.22
N GLU A 433 -24.90 -25.58 9.69
CA GLU A 433 -24.40 -24.87 8.51
C GLU A 433 -23.11 -24.12 8.86
N GLY A 434 -22.27 -23.87 7.87
CA GLY A 434 -21.06 -23.07 8.08
C GLY A 434 -20.50 -22.53 6.79
N PHE A 435 -19.49 -21.69 6.93
CA PHE A 435 -18.74 -21.13 5.81
C PHE A 435 -17.26 -21.02 6.16
N THR A 436 -16.43 -21.05 5.13
CA THR A 436 -14.98 -20.84 5.22
C THR A 436 -14.64 -19.39 4.95
N VAL A 437 -13.51 -18.94 5.48
CA VAL A 437 -12.93 -17.62 5.29
C VAL A 437 -11.49 -17.80 4.84
N ASN A 438 -11.25 -17.51 3.56
CA ASN A 438 -9.95 -17.68 2.90
C ASN A 438 -9.50 -16.31 2.40
N ASN A 439 -8.71 -15.61 3.23
CA ASN A 439 -8.48 -14.18 3.13
C ASN A 439 -9.82 -13.40 3.17
N ALA A 440 -10.08 -12.52 2.20
CA ALA A 440 -11.36 -11.82 2.08
C ALA A 440 -12.48 -12.66 1.43
N SER A 441 -12.17 -13.84 0.88
CA SER A 441 -13.17 -14.72 0.27
C SER A 441 -13.93 -15.50 1.34
N THR A 442 -15.25 -15.65 1.14
CA THR A 442 -16.10 -16.45 2.02
C THR A 442 -16.97 -17.41 1.21
N GLU A 443 -16.92 -18.70 1.54
CA GLU A 443 -17.63 -19.74 0.78
C GLU A 443 -18.48 -20.62 1.71
N MET A 444 -19.70 -20.93 1.30
CA MET A 444 -20.56 -21.84 2.06
C MET A 444 -19.97 -23.24 2.03
N VAL A 445 -20.00 -23.92 3.18
CA VAL A 445 -19.69 -25.34 3.26
C VAL A 445 -20.87 -26.13 2.70
N GLU A 446 -20.59 -27.09 1.80
CA GLU A 446 -21.62 -27.95 1.22
C GLU A 446 -22.25 -28.86 2.28
N GLY A 447 -23.54 -28.65 2.52
CA GLY A 447 -24.34 -29.45 3.44
C GLY A 447 -24.10 -29.13 4.93
N PRO A 448 -24.85 -29.77 5.84
CA PRO A 448 -24.68 -29.57 7.27
C PRO A 448 -23.33 -30.17 7.70
N ALA A 449 -22.41 -29.32 8.15
CA ALA A 449 -21.17 -29.71 8.81
C ALA A 449 -21.44 -29.97 10.30
N ALA A 450 -22.44 -30.82 10.57
CA ALA A 450 -22.95 -31.10 11.91
C ALA A 450 -21.95 -31.88 12.78
N ASP A 451 -21.02 -32.61 12.15
CA ASP A 451 -19.96 -33.34 12.84
C ASP A 451 -18.55 -32.87 12.45
N GLU A 452 -17.59 -33.18 13.33
CA GLU A 452 -16.19 -32.80 13.18
C GLU A 452 -15.59 -33.29 11.86
N ARG A 453 -15.92 -34.52 11.45
CA ARG A 453 -15.37 -35.11 10.22
C ARG A 453 -15.79 -34.33 8.97
N SER A 454 -17.03 -33.87 8.94
CA SER A 454 -17.59 -33.10 7.83
C SER A 454 -16.98 -31.70 7.78
N ARG A 455 -16.81 -31.04 8.94
CA ARG A 455 -16.10 -29.75 9.06
C ARG A 455 -14.67 -29.86 8.60
N THR A 456 -13.94 -30.85 9.09
CA THR A 456 -12.55 -31.07 8.71
C THR A 456 -12.42 -31.34 7.22
N ARG A 457 -13.31 -32.15 6.63
CA ARG A 457 -13.28 -32.40 5.17
C ARG A 457 -13.52 -31.13 4.38
N ALA A 458 -14.52 -30.33 4.75
CA ALA A 458 -14.82 -29.07 4.07
C ALA A 458 -13.65 -28.09 4.13
N MET A 459 -13.11 -27.88 5.32
CA MET A 459 -11.95 -27.02 5.55
C MET A 459 -10.70 -27.51 4.81
N ALA A 460 -10.45 -28.82 4.81
CA ALA A 460 -9.33 -29.41 4.08
C ALA A 460 -9.50 -29.30 2.55
N GLY A 461 -10.72 -29.44 2.05
CA GLY A 461 -11.05 -29.22 0.64
C GLY A 461 -10.76 -27.78 0.23
N GLU A 462 -11.28 -26.81 0.98
CA GLU A 462 -11.09 -25.38 0.74
C GLU A 462 -9.61 -24.99 0.75
N ILE A 463 -8.90 -25.29 1.85
CA ILE A 463 -7.52 -24.83 2.00
C ILE A 463 -6.56 -25.51 1.01
N SER A 464 -6.87 -26.74 0.62
CA SER A 464 -6.05 -27.47 -0.34
C SER A 464 -6.28 -26.97 -1.75
N GLY A 465 -7.41 -26.33 -2.08
CA GLY A 465 -7.75 -25.87 -3.42
C GLY A 465 -7.72 -26.98 -4.47
N GLY A 466 -8.00 -28.23 -4.07
CA GLY A 466 -7.90 -29.40 -4.94
C GLY A 466 -6.47 -29.93 -5.16
N TYR A 467 -5.48 -29.41 -4.45
CA TYR A 467 -4.08 -29.86 -4.54
C TYR A 467 -3.72 -30.90 -3.48
N TYR A 468 -2.76 -31.77 -3.80
CA TYR A 468 -2.14 -32.68 -2.84
C TYR A 468 -1.46 -31.90 -1.71
N ASN A 469 -1.80 -32.18 -0.46
CA ASN A 469 -1.19 -31.51 0.68
C ASN A 469 -1.30 -32.28 2.00
N VAL A 470 -0.66 -31.75 3.04
CA VAL A 470 -0.96 -32.08 4.43
C VAL A 470 -1.70 -30.89 5.02
N VAL A 471 -2.83 -31.18 5.67
CA VAL A 471 -3.71 -30.18 6.27
C VAL A 471 -3.81 -30.45 7.76
N GLY A 472 -3.41 -29.49 8.58
CA GLY A 472 -3.75 -29.50 10.00
C GLY A 472 -5.13 -28.87 10.20
N TYR A 473 -5.84 -29.30 11.24
CA TYR A 473 -7.18 -28.82 11.58
C TYR A 473 -7.32 -28.80 13.10
N GLY A 474 -7.88 -27.72 13.65
CA GLY A 474 -7.92 -27.50 15.09
C GLY A 474 -8.91 -26.43 15.55
N SER A 475 -9.10 -26.35 16.87
CA SER A 475 -9.83 -25.25 17.53
C SER A 475 -8.97 -24.00 17.71
N SER A 476 -7.64 -24.16 17.69
CA SER A 476 -6.70 -23.04 17.72
C SER A 476 -5.79 -23.04 16.49
N PRO A 477 -5.11 -21.91 16.22
CA PRO A 477 -4.10 -21.82 15.16
C PRO A 477 -3.00 -22.88 15.34
N SER A 478 -2.47 -23.04 16.57
CA SER A 478 -1.44 -24.03 16.83
C SER A 478 -1.91 -25.46 16.67
N GLU A 479 -3.15 -25.79 17.03
CA GLU A 479 -3.72 -27.12 16.79
C GLU A 479 -3.87 -27.40 15.30
N ALA A 480 -4.13 -26.36 14.50
CA ALA A 480 -4.27 -26.47 13.06
C ALA A 480 -2.94 -26.49 12.31
N THR A 481 -1.77 -26.35 12.95
CA THR A 481 -0.46 -26.33 12.28
C THR A 481 -0.17 -27.67 11.56
N ALA A 482 -0.06 -27.64 10.24
CA ALA A 482 0.15 -28.82 9.40
C ALA A 482 1.56 -29.43 9.48
N VAL A 483 2.55 -28.63 9.88
CA VAL A 483 3.96 -29.02 9.95
C VAL A 483 4.57 -28.61 11.29
N ASP A 484 5.60 -29.33 11.73
CA ASP A 484 6.40 -28.96 12.88
C ASP A 484 7.50 -27.94 12.52
N GLU A 485 8.29 -27.53 13.51
CA GLU A 485 9.39 -26.57 13.39
C GLU A 485 10.47 -27.02 12.37
N ASP A 486 10.62 -28.34 12.17
CA ASP A 486 11.54 -28.91 11.19
C ASP A 486 10.93 -28.95 9.77
N GLY A 487 9.69 -28.47 9.60
CA GLY A 487 8.94 -28.52 8.34
C GLY A 487 8.48 -29.93 7.97
N LEU A 488 8.36 -30.84 8.94
CA LEU A 488 7.82 -32.19 8.73
C LEU A 488 6.31 -32.19 8.99
N PRO A 489 5.52 -33.02 8.28
CA PRO A 489 4.11 -33.21 8.55
C PRO A 489 3.85 -33.53 10.04
N ARG A 490 2.94 -32.78 10.67
CA ARG A 490 2.61 -32.97 12.08
C ARG A 490 1.68 -34.15 12.27
N PHE A 491 1.91 -34.96 13.31
CA PHE A 491 1.05 -36.07 13.70
C PHE A 491 -0.42 -35.65 13.85
N GLY A 492 -1.32 -36.48 13.33
CA GLY A 492 -2.77 -36.20 13.37
C GLY A 492 -3.26 -35.25 12.28
N SER A 493 -2.37 -34.59 11.53
CA SER A 493 -2.75 -33.84 10.32
C SER A 493 -3.31 -34.79 9.26
N ILE A 494 -4.11 -34.27 8.34
CA ILE A 494 -4.73 -35.05 7.27
C ILE A 494 -3.89 -34.97 6.01
N VAL A 495 -3.63 -36.13 5.42
CA VAL A 495 -3.08 -36.24 4.08
C VAL A 495 -4.22 -36.10 3.07
N TRP A 496 -4.20 -35.00 2.33
CA TRP A 496 -5.19 -34.66 1.31
C TRP A 496 -4.66 -34.99 -0.09
N ASP A 497 -5.44 -35.73 -0.88
CA ASP A 497 -5.03 -36.19 -2.22
C ASP A 497 -5.56 -35.33 -3.38
N GLY A 498 -6.04 -34.12 -3.06
CA GLY A 498 -6.71 -33.23 -4.01
C GLY A 498 -8.22 -33.42 -4.10
N HIS A 499 -8.77 -34.54 -3.61
CA HIS A 499 -10.21 -34.78 -3.62
C HIS A 499 -10.76 -35.11 -2.23
N GLN A 500 -9.99 -35.84 -1.42
CA GLN A 500 -10.42 -36.31 -0.11
C GLN A 500 -9.25 -36.56 0.84
N GLY A 501 -9.55 -36.61 2.14
CA GLY A 501 -8.60 -37.06 3.14
C GLY A 501 -8.35 -38.57 3.02
N ARG A 502 -7.10 -38.97 2.79
CA ARG A 502 -6.69 -40.37 2.63
C ARG A 502 -6.37 -41.06 3.95
N GLN A 503 -5.59 -40.38 4.79
CA GLN A 503 -5.14 -40.91 6.07
C GLN A 503 -4.71 -39.76 6.98
N LEU A 504 -4.54 -40.07 8.26
CA LEU A 504 -3.82 -39.19 9.18
C LEU A 504 -2.31 -39.37 9.01
N VAL A 505 -1.56 -38.32 9.31
CA VAL A 505 -0.12 -38.35 9.43
C VAL A 505 0.24 -39.15 10.68
N ASP A 506 0.94 -40.25 10.45
CA ASP A 506 1.49 -41.15 11.47
C ASP A 506 3.03 -41.19 11.36
N PHE A 507 3.66 -41.98 12.23
CA PHE A 507 5.13 -42.04 12.29
C PHE A 507 5.72 -42.60 10.99
N PRO A 508 5.19 -43.71 10.42
CA PRO A 508 5.63 -44.20 9.12
C PRO A 508 5.52 -43.17 7.98
N PHE A 509 4.46 -42.36 7.95
CA PHE A 509 4.31 -41.31 6.94
C PHE A 509 5.36 -40.21 7.12
N GLN A 510 5.52 -39.71 8.34
CA GLN A 510 6.48 -38.64 8.64
C GLN A 510 7.91 -39.08 8.29
N GLU A 511 8.29 -40.30 8.66
CA GLU A 511 9.60 -40.89 8.33
C GLU A 511 9.78 -41.09 6.82
N SER A 512 8.74 -41.53 6.12
CA SER A 512 8.76 -41.62 4.65
C SER A 512 8.99 -40.26 3.99
N PHE A 513 8.38 -39.21 4.54
CA PHE A 513 8.56 -37.85 4.04
C PHE A 513 9.98 -37.33 4.32
N ARG A 514 10.53 -37.57 5.53
CA ARG A 514 11.91 -37.22 5.90
C ARG A 514 12.92 -37.82 4.93
N GLN A 515 12.84 -39.13 4.69
CA GLN A 515 13.71 -39.83 3.73
C GLN A 515 13.50 -39.37 2.28
N TRP A 516 12.28 -38.98 1.91
CA TRP A 516 12.02 -38.39 0.61
C TRP A 516 12.68 -37.02 0.47
N ARG A 517 12.59 -36.18 1.50
CA ARG A 517 13.21 -34.84 1.53
C ARG A 517 14.73 -34.92 1.41
N GLU A 518 15.38 -35.81 2.16
CA GLU A 518 16.83 -36.04 2.11
C GLU A 518 17.30 -36.48 0.71
N ARG A 519 16.52 -37.31 0.01
CA ARG A 519 16.85 -37.75 -1.36
C ARG A 519 16.69 -36.66 -2.42
N HIS A 520 15.89 -35.64 -2.13
CA HIS A 520 15.54 -34.58 -3.07
C HIS A 520 16.06 -33.20 -2.63
N GLU A 521 17.10 -33.13 -1.79
CA GLU A 521 17.69 -31.88 -1.29
C GLU A 521 18.04 -30.85 -2.38
N SER A 522 18.31 -31.31 -3.62
CA SER A 522 18.60 -30.44 -4.77
C SER A 522 17.36 -29.79 -5.41
N LEU A 523 16.15 -30.26 -5.08
CA LEU A 523 14.89 -29.69 -5.52
C LEU A 523 14.24 -28.97 -4.33
N SER A 524 13.49 -27.88 -4.56
CA SER A 524 12.64 -27.30 -3.52
C SER A 524 11.63 -28.37 -3.05
N PRO A 525 11.79 -28.97 -1.85
CA PRO A 525 10.99 -30.10 -1.44
C PRO A 525 9.66 -29.58 -0.94
N THR A 526 8.57 -29.88 -1.67
CA THR A 526 7.22 -29.51 -1.24
C THR A 526 6.48 -30.76 -0.79
N ILE A 527 5.85 -30.72 0.39
CA ILE A 527 4.98 -31.80 0.90
C ILE A 527 3.96 -32.24 -0.17
N GLY A 528 3.35 -31.30 -0.89
CA GLY A 528 2.39 -31.63 -1.94
C GLY A 528 2.94 -32.53 -3.05
N ARG A 529 4.22 -32.36 -3.43
CA ARG A 529 4.87 -33.24 -4.42
C ARG A 529 5.02 -34.66 -3.90
N PHE A 530 5.48 -34.82 -2.66
CA PHE A 530 5.59 -36.13 -2.02
C PHE A 530 4.23 -36.82 -1.93
N VAL A 531 3.19 -36.11 -1.48
CA VAL A 531 1.84 -36.67 -1.36
C VAL A 531 1.33 -37.09 -2.74
N ARG A 532 1.48 -36.25 -3.76
CA ARG A 532 1.13 -36.59 -5.14
C ARG A 532 1.85 -37.85 -5.63
N GLU A 533 3.18 -37.90 -5.53
CA GLU A 533 3.96 -39.07 -5.95
C GLU A 533 3.56 -40.34 -5.21
N ARG A 534 3.17 -40.24 -3.94
CA ARG A 534 2.76 -41.40 -3.14
C ARG A 534 1.37 -41.93 -3.51
N TYR A 535 0.43 -41.06 -3.86
CA TYR A 535 -0.98 -41.43 -4.05
C TYR A 535 -1.47 -41.43 -5.50
N GLU A 536 -0.80 -40.73 -6.43
CA GLU A 536 -1.05 -40.90 -7.87
C GLU A 536 -0.33 -42.13 -8.44
N ALA A 537 0.81 -42.53 -7.87
CA ALA A 537 1.59 -43.66 -8.38
C ALA A 537 1.07 -45.06 -7.96
N ARG A 538 -0.07 -45.12 -7.27
CA ARG A 538 -0.69 -46.37 -6.83
C ARG A 538 -2.03 -46.56 -7.56
N PRO A 539 -2.14 -47.52 -8.50
CA PRO A 539 -3.41 -47.85 -9.13
C PRO A 539 -4.45 -48.38 -8.14
#